data_AF-A0A930ZIT3-F1
#
_entry.id   AF-A0A930ZIT3-F1
#
_cell.length_a   1.000
_cell.length_b   1.000
_cell.length_c   1.000
_cell.angle_alpha   90.00
_cell.angle_beta   90.00
_cell.angle_gamma   90.00
#
_symmetry.space_group_name_H-M   'P 1'
#
loop_
_entity.id
_entity.type
_entity.pdbx_description
1 polymer ?
#
loop_
_entity_poly.entity_id
_entity_poly.type
_entity_poly.pdbx_seq_one_letter_code
_entity_poly.pdbx_strand_id
1 'polypeptide(L)'
;RITYTLHFENPLPIPLTSVVVEDVLDASLEFVAASDGGVYDSITRTVRWNLPLVDSNSLKDLSLQTRLSDAAADGSTVVNRFSLRSAELPNPLLSQPVNLNVSASVLLLQKAVTPVKATVGDLLTYTLSVASQGKSPLTVQITDTPSAGLAYVAGSATPGEPVQQGGQLVWSNVSLNPGQPLILTYQMRVLPGAPSQLENLARATGISAGGAAVASAQASAAVQLEPGVFAPANLLLGRVFLDTDGDGKYTAEVDIPLAGARVLLANGWQALTDAEGRYSFRDLAGGVWEVTLDPASAPFQPLPHPEAMGNGYRHKVLVNGLTVSDFPLVRPTGLGTVSRETVLEFGPLKVSKKLLPLPEGVRVVLSLSSSAPLSDLTLSDPLPGGSAKLFHFDQFQGKQTLTYDLPPGSPLTDPQARWRYP
;
A
#
# COMPACT_ATOMS: atom_id res chain seq x y z
N ARG A 1 37.62 -12.76 19.69
CA ARG A 1 38.73 -13.77 19.63
C ARG A 1 39.32 -13.90 21.02
N ILE A 2 39.71 -15.10 21.43
CA ILE A 2 40.26 -15.43 22.75
C ILE A 2 41.63 -16.09 22.53
N THR A 3 42.62 -15.77 23.36
CA THR A 3 43.95 -16.39 23.31
C THR A 3 44.28 -16.96 24.67
N TYR A 4 44.55 -18.26 24.72
CA TYR A 4 45.03 -18.97 25.89
C TYR A 4 46.55 -19.17 25.77
N THR A 5 47.26 -18.92 26.86
CA THR A 5 48.68 -19.26 27.02
C THR A 5 48.78 -20.47 27.95
N LEU A 6 49.24 -21.59 27.42
CA LEU A 6 49.47 -22.82 28.17
C LEU A 6 50.91 -22.79 28.66
N HIS A 7 51.07 -22.51 29.95
CA HIS A 7 52.35 -22.35 30.61
C HIS A 7 52.67 -23.56 31.48
N PHE A 8 53.84 -24.18 31.27
CA PHE A 8 54.33 -25.23 32.16
C PHE A 8 55.85 -25.24 32.28
N GLU A 9 56.34 -25.78 33.39
CA GLU A 9 57.74 -25.85 33.75
C GLU A 9 58.15 -27.30 34.02
N ASN A 10 59.34 -27.67 33.57
CA ASN A 10 60.01 -28.89 34.00
C ASN A 10 61.09 -28.54 35.04
N PRO A 11 60.79 -28.62 36.35
CA PRO A 11 61.76 -28.31 37.41
C PRO A 11 62.69 -29.50 37.72
N LEU A 12 62.55 -30.64 37.03
CA LEU A 12 63.34 -31.82 37.31
C LEU A 12 64.76 -31.66 36.76
N PRO A 13 65.77 -32.28 37.41
CA PRO A 13 67.14 -32.32 36.89
C PRO A 13 67.30 -33.30 35.70
N ILE A 14 66.19 -33.81 35.15
CA ILE A 14 66.14 -34.70 33.99
C ILE A 14 65.15 -34.13 32.95
N PRO A 15 65.39 -34.35 31.65
CA PRO A 15 64.43 -33.94 30.62
C PRO A 15 63.16 -34.80 30.68
N LEU A 16 62.05 -34.23 30.24
CA LEU A 16 60.82 -34.98 29.97
C LEU A 16 60.79 -35.41 28.50
N THR A 17 60.50 -36.68 28.25
CA THR A 17 60.45 -37.25 26.89
C THR A 17 59.02 -37.63 26.52
N SER A 18 58.74 -37.62 25.21
CA SER A 18 57.42 -37.95 24.65
C SER A 18 56.29 -37.15 25.32
N VAL A 19 56.51 -35.84 25.50
CA VAL A 19 55.57 -34.96 26.17
C VAL A 19 54.37 -34.71 25.27
N VAL A 20 53.18 -34.98 25.78
CA VAL A 20 51.91 -34.74 25.09
C VAL A 20 51.11 -33.73 25.91
N VAL A 21 50.82 -32.58 25.30
CA VAL A 21 49.93 -31.57 25.85
C VAL A 21 48.60 -31.62 25.11
N GLU A 22 47.49 -31.71 25.83
CA GLU A 22 46.14 -31.77 25.26
C GLU A 22 45.25 -30.72 25.91
N ASP A 23 44.54 -29.94 25.09
CA ASP A 23 43.52 -29.00 25.51
C ASP A 23 42.20 -29.33 24.80
N VAL A 24 41.15 -29.63 25.57
CA VAL A 24 39.84 -29.99 25.04
C VAL A 24 38.95 -28.75 25.06
N LEU A 25 38.58 -28.27 23.86
CA LEU A 25 37.79 -27.07 23.71
C LEU A 25 36.32 -27.31 24.10
N ASP A 26 35.81 -26.46 24.99
CA ASP A 26 34.38 -26.37 25.30
C ASP A 26 33.54 -26.22 24.02
N ALA A 27 32.31 -26.72 24.03
CA ALA A 27 31.39 -26.66 22.88
C ALA A 27 31.14 -25.21 22.39
N SER A 28 31.28 -24.23 23.30
CA SER A 28 31.11 -22.81 23.05
C SER A 28 32.30 -22.15 22.34
N LEU A 29 33.39 -22.88 22.09
CA LEU A 29 34.59 -22.38 21.42
C LEU A 29 34.77 -22.99 20.02
N GLU A 30 35.42 -22.26 19.13
CA GLU A 30 35.88 -22.76 17.84
C GLU A 30 37.38 -22.52 17.71
N PHE A 31 38.10 -23.53 17.24
CA PHE A 31 39.54 -23.45 17.02
C PHE A 31 39.88 -22.42 15.93
N VAL A 32 40.92 -21.63 16.16
CA VAL A 32 41.45 -20.67 15.17
C VAL A 32 42.88 -21.04 14.79
N ALA A 33 43.78 -21.16 15.77
CA ALA A 33 45.18 -21.49 15.53
C ALA A 33 45.87 -22.00 16.82
N ALA A 34 47.00 -22.68 16.65
CA ALA A 34 47.90 -23.08 17.73
C ALA A 34 49.36 -22.84 17.34
N SER A 35 50.23 -22.51 18.30
CA SER A 35 51.68 -22.46 18.06
C SER A 35 52.32 -23.85 18.12
N ASP A 36 53.62 -23.91 17.81
CA ASP A 36 54.48 -25.10 18.04
C ASP A 36 53.93 -26.41 17.45
N GLY A 37 53.23 -26.31 16.31
CA GLY A 37 52.71 -27.49 15.60
C GLY A 37 51.52 -28.19 16.27
N GLY A 38 50.78 -27.49 17.14
CA GLY A 38 49.54 -28.02 17.72
C GLY A 38 48.51 -28.41 16.65
N VAL A 39 47.99 -29.64 16.74
CA VAL A 39 47.03 -30.20 15.78
C VAL A 39 45.65 -30.30 16.43
N TYR A 40 44.65 -29.71 15.79
CA TYR A 40 43.26 -29.78 16.23
C TYR A 40 42.54 -30.99 15.63
N ASP A 41 41.93 -31.81 16.48
CA ASP A 41 40.99 -32.87 16.12
C ASP A 41 39.56 -32.38 16.35
N SER A 42 38.77 -32.26 15.27
CA SER A 42 37.39 -31.79 15.35
C SER A 42 36.41 -32.80 15.95
N ILE A 43 36.73 -34.11 15.92
CA ILE A 43 35.87 -35.16 16.45
C ILE A 43 35.92 -35.14 17.99
N THR A 44 37.13 -35.09 18.55
CA THR A 44 37.32 -35.03 20.01
C THR A 44 37.37 -33.60 20.55
N ARG A 45 37.34 -32.61 19.66
CA ARG A 45 37.50 -31.18 19.96
C ARG A 45 38.78 -30.88 20.75
N THR A 46 39.84 -31.62 20.48
CA THR A 46 41.09 -31.54 21.25
C THR A 46 42.20 -30.95 20.41
N VAL A 47 42.93 -29.97 20.94
CA VAL A 47 44.21 -29.52 20.38
C VAL A 47 45.31 -30.30 21.08
N ARG A 48 46.15 -30.99 20.30
CA ARG A 48 47.24 -31.82 20.81
C ARG A 48 48.59 -31.31 20.31
N TRP A 49 49.53 -31.12 21.23
CA TRP A 49 50.94 -30.89 20.95
C TRP A 49 51.73 -32.12 21.34
N ASN A 50 52.54 -32.62 20.41
CA ASN A 50 53.50 -33.69 20.67
C ASN A 50 54.90 -33.08 20.67
N LEU A 51 55.47 -32.96 21.86
CA LEU A 51 56.80 -32.40 22.08
C LEU A 51 57.76 -33.56 22.35
N PRO A 52 58.74 -33.83 21.46
CA PRO A 52 59.65 -34.97 21.65
C PRO A 52 60.45 -34.89 22.95
N LEU A 53 60.81 -33.67 23.35
CA LEU A 53 61.67 -33.37 24.48
C LEU A 53 61.28 -32.02 25.10
N VAL A 54 61.29 -31.97 26.43
CA VAL A 54 61.30 -30.72 27.21
C VAL A 54 62.49 -30.80 28.16
N ASP A 55 63.44 -29.86 28.02
CA ASP A 55 64.71 -29.91 28.75
C ASP A 55 64.53 -29.81 30.27
N SER A 56 65.52 -30.30 31.02
CA SER A 56 65.58 -30.14 32.49
C SER A 56 65.66 -28.67 32.89
N ASN A 57 64.99 -28.26 33.97
CA ASN A 57 64.97 -26.88 34.47
C ASN A 57 64.57 -25.85 33.40
N SER A 58 63.60 -26.20 32.55
CA SER A 58 63.15 -25.36 31.44
C SER A 58 61.66 -25.02 31.53
N LEU A 59 61.29 -23.95 30.85
CA LEU A 59 59.93 -23.41 30.78
C LEU A 59 59.45 -23.45 29.33
N LYS A 60 58.18 -23.79 29.14
CA LYS A 60 57.54 -23.82 27.83
C LYS A 60 56.19 -23.11 27.87
N ASP A 61 56.00 -22.22 26.89
CA ASP A 61 54.73 -21.57 26.59
C ASP A 61 54.22 -22.05 25.23
N LEU A 62 52.94 -22.41 25.18
CA LEU A 62 52.20 -22.68 23.96
C LEU A 62 51.02 -21.70 23.86
N SER A 63 50.69 -21.26 22.65
CA SER A 63 49.53 -20.39 22.42
C SER A 63 48.43 -21.14 21.68
N LEU A 64 47.21 -20.93 22.15
CA LEU A 64 45.98 -21.46 21.57
C LEU A 64 45.00 -20.31 21.32
N GLN A 65 44.69 -20.07 20.05
CA GLN A 65 43.72 -19.05 19.65
C GLN A 65 42.38 -19.72 19.32
N THR A 66 41.32 -19.15 19.89
CA THR A 66 39.93 -19.59 19.66
C THR A 66 39.02 -18.39 19.36
N ARG A 67 37.83 -18.67 18.87
CA ARG A 67 36.71 -17.73 18.82
C ARG A 67 35.51 -18.32 19.57
N LEU A 68 34.66 -17.44 20.09
CA LEU A 68 33.39 -17.88 20.68
C LEU A 68 32.48 -18.33 19.54
N SER A 69 31.83 -19.47 19.71
CA SER A 69 30.81 -19.99 18.80
C SER A 69 29.52 -19.17 18.92
N ASP A 70 28.80 -19.00 17.82
CA ASP A 70 27.47 -18.36 17.80
C ASP A 70 26.44 -19.15 18.63
N ALA A 71 26.73 -20.43 18.94
CA ALA A 71 25.89 -21.29 19.78
C ALA A 71 26.17 -21.16 21.29
N ALA A 72 27.16 -20.34 21.70
CA ALA A 72 27.48 -20.17 23.12
C ALA A 72 26.30 -19.58 23.89
N ALA A 73 25.87 -20.25 24.96
CA ALA A 73 24.74 -19.81 25.77
C ALA A 73 25.08 -18.55 26.58
N ASP A 74 24.16 -17.60 26.64
CA ASP A 74 24.31 -16.40 27.45
C ASP A 74 24.41 -16.73 28.95
N GLY A 75 25.22 -15.96 29.67
CA GLY A 75 25.49 -16.14 31.09
C GLY A 75 26.27 -17.41 31.43
N SER A 76 26.66 -18.23 30.44
CA SER A 76 27.45 -19.43 30.66
C SER A 76 28.89 -19.09 31.04
N THR A 77 29.55 -20.00 31.73
CA THR A 77 30.98 -19.91 32.03
C THR A 77 31.71 -20.97 31.22
N VAL A 78 32.55 -20.54 30.29
CA VAL A 78 33.47 -21.39 29.55
C VAL A 78 34.70 -21.63 30.41
N VAL A 79 34.96 -22.89 30.76
CA VAL A 79 36.12 -23.29 31.55
C VAL A 79 37.14 -23.92 30.63
N ASN A 80 38.36 -23.40 30.60
CA ASN A 80 39.46 -23.97 29.81
C ASN A 80 40.58 -24.48 30.73
N ARG A 81 41.14 -25.65 30.41
CA ARG A 81 42.31 -26.23 31.08
C ARG A 81 43.02 -27.18 30.12
N PHE A 82 44.33 -27.33 30.28
CA PHE A 82 45.09 -28.32 29.53
C PHE A 82 45.59 -29.45 30.43
N SER A 83 45.94 -30.56 29.80
CA SER A 83 46.59 -31.71 30.42
C SER A 83 47.97 -31.96 29.82
N LEU A 84 48.90 -32.44 30.62
CA LEU A 84 50.26 -32.79 30.22
C LEU A 84 50.56 -34.23 30.65
N ARG A 85 51.11 -35.02 29.72
CA ARG A 85 51.63 -36.37 29.97
C ARG A 85 53.07 -36.45 29.48
N SER A 86 53.91 -37.26 30.13
CA SER A 86 55.24 -37.61 29.64
C SER A 86 55.60 -39.04 30.08
N ALA A 87 56.72 -39.58 29.59
CA ALA A 87 57.18 -40.92 29.97
C ALA A 87 57.63 -41.00 31.45
N GLU A 88 58.12 -39.88 32.00
CA GLU A 88 58.66 -39.77 33.36
C GLU A 88 57.56 -39.48 34.40
N LEU A 89 56.35 -39.13 33.96
CA LEU A 89 55.23 -38.80 34.82
C LEU A 89 54.21 -39.95 34.84
N PRO A 90 53.97 -40.60 35.99
CA PRO A 90 53.09 -41.76 36.06
C PRO A 90 51.61 -41.42 35.82
N ASN A 91 51.23 -40.15 36.03
CA ASN A 91 49.87 -39.65 35.84
C ASN A 91 49.90 -38.34 35.04
N PRO A 92 48.86 -38.07 34.22
CA PRO A 92 48.67 -36.77 33.62
C PRO A 92 48.56 -35.66 34.67
N LEU A 93 49.24 -34.55 34.41
CA LEU A 93 49.08 -33.31 35.17
C LEU A 93 48.02 -32.43 34.51
N LEU A 94 47.23 -31.73 35.31
CA LEU A 94 46.22 -30.78 34.83
C LEU A 94 46.63 -29.36 35.24
N SER A 95 46.41 -28.41 34.34
CA SER A 95 46.55 -26.99 34.67
C SER A 95 45.44 -26.53 35.61
N GLN A 96 45.64 -25.37 36.23
CA GLN A 96 44.53 -24.65 36.84
C GLN A 96 43.51 -24.25 35.75
N PRO A 97 42.20 -24.31 36.04
CA PRO A 97 41.19 -23.86 35.11
C PRO A 97 41.16 -22.34 35.03
N VAL A 98 40.94 -21.82 33.82
CA VAL A 98 40.62 -20.40 33.59
C VAL A 98 39.16 -20.30 33.17
N ASN A 99 38.43 -19.38 33.79
CA ASN A 99 37.01 -19.17 33.55
C ASN A 99 36.79 -17.92 32.69
N LEU A 100 36.02 -18.08 31.62
CA LEU A 100 35.52 -17.00 30.78
C LEU A 100 33.99 -16.95 30.90
N ASN A 101 33.46 -15.86 31.43
CA ASN A 101 32.01 -15.65 31.48
C ASN A 101 31.53 -15.10 30.13
N VAL A 102 30.60 -15.81 29.50
CA VAL A 102 29.89 -15.37 28.31
C VAL A 102 28.82 -14.37 28.74
N SER A 103 28.80 -13.21 28.10
CA SER A 103 27.75 -12.21 28.31
C SER A 103 27.27 -11.74 26.94
N ALA A 104 26.13 -12.27 26.50
CA ALA A 104 25.36 -11.68 25.43
C ALA A 104 24.72 -10.41 25.97
N SER A 105 24.87 -9.31 25.22
CA SER A 105 24.13 -8.09 25.56
C SER A 105 22.79 -8.16 24.85
N VAL A 106 21.69 -7.91 25.55
CA VAL A 106 20.38 -7.76 24.93
C VAL A 106 20.19 -6.30 24.54
N LEU A 107 19.77 -6.08 23.29
CA LEU A 107 19.28 -4.78 22.84
C LEU A 107 17.76 -4.75 22.96
N LEU A 108 17.25 -3.64 23.47
CA LEU A 108 15.83 -3.29 23.40
C LEU A 108 15.68 -2.15 22.41
N LEU A 109 14.70 -2.28 21.52
CA LEU A 109 14.35 -1.25 20.55
C LEU A 109 12.84 -1.04 20.59
N GLN A 110 12.43 0.22 20.73
CA GLN A 110 11.05 0.64 20.57
C GLN A 110 10.98 1.73 19.51
N LYS A 111 9.89 1.73 18.75
CA LYS A 111 9.62 2.73 17.72
C LYS A 111 8.21 3.25 17.88
N ALA A 112 8.05 4.56 17.86
CA ALA A 112 6.78 5.24 17.90
C ALA A 112 6.72 6.29 16.79
N VAL A 113 5.51 6.70 16.42
CA VAL A 113 5.24 7.74 15.44
C VAL A 113 4.10 8.62 15.90
N THR A 114 4.23 9.92 15.67
CA THR A 114 3.18 10.92 15.93
C THR A 114 3.08 11.88 14.74
N PRO A 115 1.88 12.11 14.18
CA PRO A 115 0.62 11.44 14.48
C PRO A 115 0.55 10.00 13.90
N VAL A 116 -0.36 9.16 14.43
CA VAL A 116 -0.62 7.79 13.93
C VAL A 116 -1.62 7.75 12.76
N LYS A 117 -2.26 8.89 12.47
CA LYS A 117 -3.13 9.14 11.33
C LYS A 117 -2.64 10.38 10.61
N ALA A 118 -2.60 10.35 9.28
CA ALA A 118 -2.06 11.45 8.50
C ALA A 118 -2.69 11.54 7.11
N THR A 119 -2.51 12.68 6.48
CA THR A 119 -2.87 12.96 5.09
C THR A 119 -1.61 13.18 4.25
N VAL A 120 -1.74 13.15 2.93
CA VAL A 120 -0.63 13.46 2.02
C VAL A 120 -0.12 14.88 2.29
N GLY A 121 1.20 15.02 2.46
CA GLY A 121 1.88 16.28 2.76
C GLY A 121 2.23 16.47 4.23
N ASP A 122 1.61 15.72 5.14
CA ASP A 122 1.85 15.85 6.59
C ASP A 122 3.28 15.47 6.99
N LEU A 123 3.73 16.02 8.13
CA LEU A 123 4.97 15.67 8.79
C LEU A 123 4.71 14.66 9.90
N LEU A 124 5.43 13.55 9.85
CA LEU A 124 5.44 12.50 10.86
C LEU A 124 6.73 12.61 11.67
N THR A 125 6.61 12.63 12.99
CA THR A 125 7.78 12.54 13.89
C THR A 125 7.90 11.12 14.40
N TYR A 126 9.02 10.47 14.09
CA TYR A 126 9.37 9.15 14.59
C TYR A 126 10.30 9.28 15.80
N THR A 127 10.10 8.40 16.78
CA THR A 127 10.93 8.29 17.99
C THR A 127 11.40 6.86 18.14
N LEU A 128 12.71 6.66 18.20
CA LEU A 128 13.36 5.39 18.56
C LEU A 128 13.91 5.48 19.98
N SER A 129 13.64 4.47 20.78
CA SER A 129 14.28 4.28 22.09
C SER A 129 15.10 3.00 22.05
N VAL A 130 16.42 3.13 22.21
CA VAL A 130 17.38 2.02 22.11
C VAL A 130 18.12 1.87 23.43
N ALA A 131 18.12 0.69 24.02
CA ALA A 131 18.82 0.42 25.28
C ALA A 131 19.58 -0.89 25.24
N SER A 132 20.70 -0.96 25.97
CA SER A 132 21.42 -2.19 26.25
C SER A 132 21.15 -2.66 27.69
N GLN A 133 20.80 -3.93 27.86
CA GLN A 133 20.68 -4.59 29.19
C GLN A 133 21.96 -5.30 29.61
N GLY A 134 23.03 -5.27 28.79
CA GLY A 134 24.31 -5.88 29.11
C GLY A 134 25.06 -5.13 30.22
N LYS A 135 26.21 -5.67 30.66
CA LYS A 135 27.10 -5.04 31.65
C LYS A 135 28.22 -4.18 31.04
N SER A 136 28.37 -4.20 29.71
CA SER A 136 29.42 -3.47 29.00
C SER A 136 28.84 -2.60 27.88
N PRO A 137 29.51 -1.49 27.52
CA PRO A 137 29.08 -0.65 26.40
C PRO A 137 29.03 -1.43 25.07
N LEU A 138 28.06 -1.07 24.23
CA LEU A 138 27.90 -1.57 22.86
C LEU A 138 28.16 -0.47 21.84
N THR A 139 28.81 -0.82 20.74
CA THR A 139 28.81 0.01 19.53
C THR A 139 27.69 -0.50 18.62
N VAL A 140 26.72 0.36 18.32
CA VAL A 140 25.46 0.00 17.66
C VAL A 140 25.35 0.67 16.30
N GLN A 141 24.85 -0.09 15.33
CA GLN A 141 24.34 0.41 14.06
C GLN A 141 22.81 0.33 14.08
N ILE A 142 22.15 1.46 13.85
CA ILE A 142 20.69 1.57 13.72
C ILE A 142 20.37 1.81 12.25
N THR A 143 19.46 1.04 11.70
CA THR A 143 19.00 1.13 10.30
C THR A 143 17.49 1.24 10.29
N ASP A 144 16.97 2.26 9.62
CA ASP A 144 15.55 2.55 9.53
C ASP A 144 15.10 2.52 8.07
N THR A 145 14.06 1.74 7.78
CA THR A 145 13.56 1.45 6.44
C THR A 145 12.13 1.98 6.30
N PRO A 146 11.95 3.22 5.82
CA PRO A 146 10.64 3.81 5.61
C PRO A 146 9.87 3.12 4.45
N SER A 147 8.54 3.07 4.57
CA SER A 147 7.64 2.67 3.47
C SER A 147 7.82 3.56 2.24
N ALA A 148 7.52 3.00 1.07
CA ALA A 148 7.29 3.80 -0.13
C ALA A 148 6.19 4.84 0.16
N GLY A 149 6.42 6.10 -0.23
CA GLY A 149 5.54 7.22 0.07
C GLY A 149 5.97 8.07 1.27
N LEU A 150 7.11 7.79 1.90
CA LEU A 150 7.73 8.66 2.90
C LEU A 150 9.04 9.26 2.37
N ALA A 151 9.26 10.54 2.68
CA ALA A 151 10.53 11.21 2.43
C ALA A 151 11.13 11.73 3.74
N TYR A 152 12.40 11.46 3.96
CA TYR A 152 13.11 11.99 5.12
C TYR A 152 13.29 13.52 5.03
N VAL A 153 13.12 14.21 6.16
CA VAL A 153 13.38 15.65 6.29
C VAL A 153 14.79 15.84 6.83
N ALA A 154 15.74 16.23 5.98
CA ALA A 154 17.13 16.44 6.37
C ALA A 154 17.26 17.52 7.47
N GLY A 155 18.15 17.31 8.44
CA GLY A 155 18.35 18.22 9.57
C GLY A 155 17.30 18.08 10.67
N SER A 156 16.39 17.11 10.58
CA SER A 156 15.35 16.88 11.58
C SER A 156 15.73 15.88 12.67
N ALA A 157 16.86 15.18 12.52
CA ALA A 157 17.24 14.12 13.43
C ALA A 157 18.04 14.62 14.64
N THR A 158 17.75 14.06 15.82
CA THR A 158 18.45 14.35 17.08
C THR A 158 18.71 13.02 17.80
N PRO A 159 19.89 12.78 18.40
CA PRO A 159 21.03 13.70 18.58
C PRO A 159 21.99 13.78 17.38
N GLY A 160 21.77 13.05 16.31
CA GLY A 160 22.64 13.09 15.13
C GLY A 160 21.92 12.68 13.85
N GLU A 161 22.40 13.21 12.72
CA GLU A 161 21.85 12.94 11.40
C GLU A 161 22.23 11.53 10.88
N PRO A 162 21.30 10.83 10.22
CA PRO A 162 21.60 9.58 9.54
C PRO A 162 22.33 9.83 8.22
N VAL A 163 23.02 8.80 7.74
CA VAL A 163 23.41 8.71 6.34
C VAL A 163 22.27 8.04 5.56
N GLN A 164 21.80 8.67 4.49
CA GLN A 164 20.80 8.10 3.59
C GLN A 164 21.47 7.18 2.57
N GLN A 165 21.14 5.88 2.58
CA GLN A 165 21.73 4.89 1.66
C GLN A 165 20.65 3.89 1.21
N GLY A 166 20.41 3.78 -0.10
CA GLY A 166 19.47 2.78 -0.64
C GLY A 166 18.03 2.92 -0.13
N GLY A 167 17.57 4.14 0.15
CA GLY A 167 16.24 4.41 0.72
C GLY A 167 16.13 4.15 2.24
N GLN A 168 17.23 3.85 2.92
CA GLN A 168 17.29 3.65 4.36
C GLN A 168 18.01 4.80 5.06
N LEU A 169 17.71 5.01 6.34
CA LEU A 169 18.45 5.89 7.24
C LEU A 169 19.37 5.06 8.12
N VAL A 170 20.67 5.36 8.09
CA VAL A 170 21.68 4.59 8.83
C VAL A 170 22.42 5.49 9.82
N TRP A 171 22.37 5.12 11.10
CA TRP A 171 23.24 5.67 12.15
C TRP A 171 24.27 4.62 12.55
N SER A 172 25.54 4.93 12.32
CA SER A 172 26.66 4.03 12.61
C SER A 172 27.41 4.47 13.87
N ASN A 173 28.11 3.52 14.50
CA ASN A 173 29.01 3.77 15.62
C ASN A 173 28.36 4.46 16.83
N VAL A 174 27.09 4.14 17.10
CA VAL A 174 26.34 4.69 18.22
C VAL A 174 26.78 3.96 19.50
N SER A 175 27.41 4.67 20.43
CA SER A 175 27.79 4.08 21.72
C SER A 175 26.61 4.03 22.69
N LEU A 176 26.24 2.84 23.16
CA LEU A 176 25.23 2.65 24.20
C LEU A 176 25.87 2.15 25.49
N ASN A 177 25.71 2.91 26.57
CA ASN A 177 26.11 2.49 27.90
C ASN A 177 25.01 1.65 28.56
N PRO A 178 25.37 0.61 29.34
CA PRO A 178 24.43 -0.16 30.14
C PRO A 178 23.46 0.70 30.95
N GLY A 179 22.16 0.39 30.86
CA GLY A 179 21.12 1.05 31.66
C GLY A 179 20.78 2.49 31.26
N GLN A 180 21.42 3.05 30.22
CA GLN A 180 21.10 4.39 29.68
C GLN A 180 20.47 4.27 28.29
N PRO A 181 19.15 4.49 28.13
CA PRO A 181 18.52 4.46 26.82
C PRO A 181 18.92 5.68 25.99
N LEU A 182 19.22 5.46 24.71
CA LEU A 182 19.32 6.50 23.70
C LEU A 182 17.93 6.76 23.11
N ILE A 183 17.49 8.02 23.15
CA ILE A 183 16.29 8.47 22.46
C ILE A 183 16.72 9.21 21.20
N LEU A 184 16.27 8.70 20.04
CA LEU A 184 16.54 9.28 18.74
C LEU A 184 15.21 9.72 18.12
N THR A 185 15.13 10.96 17.65
CA THR A 185 13.95 11.49 16.96
C THR A 185 14.32 11.91 15.56
N TYR A 186 13.39 11.80 14.61
CA TYR A 186 13.57 12.28 13.23
C TYR A 186 12.19 12.48 12.56
N GLN A 187 12.15 13.27 11.49
CA GLN A 187 10.91 13.58 10.78
C GLN A 187 10.87 13.02 9.35
N MET A 188 9.68 12.61 8.93
CA MET A 188 9.37 12.15 7.58
C MET A 188 8.17 12.94 7.04
N ARG A 189 8.14 13.18 5.73
CA ARG A 189 7.00 13.79 5.03
C ARG A 189 6.24 12.73 4.23
N VAL A 190 4.92 12.76 4.30
CA VAL A 190 4.05 11.91 3.49
C VAL A 190 4.00 12.44 2.05
N LEU A 191 4.38 11.62 1.08
CA LEU A 191 4.42 11.97 -0.34
C LEU A 191 3.10 11.63 -1.07
N PRO A 192 2.82 12.27 -2.22
CA PRO A 192 1.76 11.85 -3.12
C PRO A 192 1.94 10.38 -3.57
N GLY A 193 0.84 9.65 -3.70
CA GLY A 193 0.84 8.24 -4.09
C GLY A 193 1.23 7.26 -2.97
N ALA A 194 1.36 7.74 -1.72
CA ALA A 194 1.55 6.88 -0.56
C ALA A 194 0.40 5.86 -0.41
N PRO A 195 0.68 4.60 -0.02
CA PRO A 195 -0.35 3.61 0.27
C PRO A 195 -1.17 4.02 1.50
N SER A 196 -2.34 3.39 1.67
CA SER A 196 -3.24 3.66 2.80
C SER A 196 -2.64 3.33 4.17
N GLN A 197 -1.63 2.46 4.24
CA GLN A 197 -0.91 2.14 5.46
C GLN A 197 0.60 2.31 5.21
N LEU A 198 1.25 3.12 6.03
CA LEU A 198 2.68 3.38 5.99
C LEU A 198 3.36 2.70 7.16
N GLU A 199 4.05 1.60 6.92
CA GLU A 199 4.87 0.93 7.93
C GLU A 199 6.33 1.37 7.83
N ASN A 200 6.94 1.71 8.95
CA ASN A 200 8.35 2.03 9.01
C ASN A 200 9.07 1.11 9.99
N LEU A 201 10.07 0.36 9.52
CA LEU A 201 10.80 -0.67 10.27
C LEU A 201 12.19 -0.17 10.69
N ALA A 202 12.53 -0.24 11.97
CA ALA A 202 13.87 -0.01 12.49
C ALA A 202 14.52 -1.33 12.94
N ARG A 203 15.83 -1.44 12.72
CA ARG A 203 16.69 -2.53 13.17
C ARG A 203 17.92 -1.94 13.86
N ALA A 204 18.29 -2.50 15.01
CA ALA A 204 19.52 -2.15 15.72
C ALA A 204 20.39 -3.41 15.83
N THR A 205 21.69 -3.27 15.57
CA THR A 205 22.70 -4.33 15.74
C THR A 205 23.86 -3.77 16.54
N GLY A 206 24.26 -4.45 17.61
CA GLY A 206 25.28 -3.99 18.54
C GLY A 206 26.41 -4.99 18.69
N ILE A 207 27.65 -4.49 18.77
CA ILE A 207 28.85 -5.30 18.99
C ILE A 207 29.57 -4.78 20.24
N SER A 208 30.00 -5.69 21.12
CA SER A 208 30.82 -5.35 22.29
C SER A 208 32.26 -5.00 21.90
N ALA A 209 32.97 -4.24 22.74
CA ALA A 209 34.35 -3.80 22.46
C ALA A 209 35.35 -4.96 22.18
N GLY A 210 35.06 -6.17 22.66
CA GLY A 210 35.86 -7.38 22.38
C GLY A 210 35.50 -8.13 21.09
N GLY A 211 34.53 -7.62 20.32
CA GLY A 211 34.04 -8.24 19.09
C GLY A 211 33.37 -9.61 19.30
N ALA A 212 32.94 -9.93 20.53
CA ALA A 212 32.52 -11.26 20.94
C ALA A 212 31.01 -11.42 21.16
N ALA A 213 30.27 -10.32 21.36
CA ALA A 213 28.83 -10.36 21.56
C ALA A 213 28.14 -9.53 20.47
N VAL A 214 27.26 -10.17 19.71
CA VAL A 214 26.36 -9.52 18.75
C VAL A 214 24.96 -9.49 19.35
N ALA A 215 24.39 -8.30 19.47
CA ALA A 215 23.03 -8.07 19.92
C ALA A 215 22.20 -7.56 18.75
N SER A 216 20.91 -7.92 18.65
CA SER A 216 20.02 -7.32 17.66
C SER A 216 18.61 -7.13 18.19
N ALA A 217 17.93 -6.10 17.68
CA ALA A 217 16.54 -5.80 17.98
C ALA A 217 15.86 -5.17 16.76
N GLN A 218 14.55 -5.33 16.64
CA GLN A 218 13.73 -4.73 15.59
C GLN A 218 12.44 -4.16 16.17
N ALA A 219 11.96 -3.04 15.61
CA ALA A 219 10.68 -2.44 15.97
C ALA A 219 10.08 -1.74 14.75
N SER A 220 8.75 -1.75 14.62
CA SER A 220 8.05 -1.00 13.58
C SER A 220 7.02 -0.04 14.17
N ALA A 221 6.67 0.99 13.40
CA ALA A 221 5.56 1.87 13.68
C ALA A 221 4.78 2.10 12.39
N ALA A 222 3.45 2.14 12.49
CA ALA A 222 2.55 2.30 11.36
C ALA A 222 1.75 3.60 11.47
N VAL A 223 1.50 4.21 10.31
CA VAL A 223 0.60 5.35 10.15
C VAL A 223 -0.50 4.99 9.18
N GLN A 224 -1.74 5.27 9.56
CA GLN A 224 -2.89 5.14 8.68
C GLN A 224 -3.07 6.43 7.89
N LEU A 225 -3.06 6.33 6.55
CA LEU A 225 -3.46 7.44 5.71
C LEU A 225 -4.98 7.59 5.73
N GLU A 226 -5.44 8.77 6.06
CA GLU A 226 -6.82 9.19 5.89
C GLU A 226 -6.91 10.06 4.64
N PRO A 227 -7.87 9.81 3.73
CA PRO A 227 -8.15 10.74 2.65
C PRO A 227 -8.49 12.10 3.26
N GLY A 228 -7.69 13.12 2.98
CA GLY A 228 -7.96 14.46 3.47
C GLY A 228 -9.33 14.96 2.98
N VAL A 229 -9.88 15.97 3.65
CA VAL A 229 -11.19 16.59 3.32
C VAL A 229 -11.24 17.17 1.89
N PHE A 230 -10.07 17.30 1.25
CA PHE A 230 -9.89 17.78 -0.12
C PHE A 230 -9.54 16.68 -1.13
N ALA A 231 -9.50 15.40 -0.73
CA ALA A 231 -9.45 14.32 -1.72
C ALA A 231 -10.77 14.40 -2.51
N PRO A 232 -10.74 14.69 -3.83
CA PRO A 232 -11.97 14.86 -4.58
C PRO A 232 -12.75 13.55 -4.48
N ALA A 233 -13.95 13.64 -3.91
CA ALA A 233 -14.87 12.51 -3.89
C ALA A 233 -15.02 11.98 -5.32
N ASN A 234 -14.84 10.67 -5.53
CA ASN A 234 -14.92 10.18 -6.89
C ASN A 234 -16.36 10.32 -7.39
N LEU A 235 -16.49 10.90 -8.57
CA LEU A 235 -17.73 11.32 -9.17
C LEU A 235 -17.86 10.62 -10.51
N LEU A 236 -18.91 9.82 -10.66
CA LEU A 236 -19.29 9.23 -11.94
C LEU A 236 -20.46 10.04 -12.51
N LEU A 237 -20.25 10.65 -13.66
CA LEU A 237 -21.28 11.33 -14.45
C LEU A 237 -21.52 10.56 -15.74
N GLY A 238 -22.65 10.82 -16.39
CA GLY A 238 -22.92 10.26 -17.70
C GLY A 238 -24.23 10.73 -18.29
N ARG A 239 -24.51 10.28 -19.50
CA ARG A 239 -25.74 10.55 -20.23
C ARG A 239 -26.29 9.29 -20.89
N VAL A 240 -27.61 9.17 -20.93
CA VAL A 240 -28.33 8.17 -21.73
C VAL A 240 -29.00 8.89 -22.90
N PHE A 241 -28.76 8.44 -24.13
CA PHE A 241 -29.29 9.11 -25.32
C PHE A 241 -29.47 8.13 -26.50
N LEU A 242 -30.36 8.49 -27.43
CA LEU A 242 -30.46 7.83 -28.73
C LEU A 242 -29.48 8.48 -29.69
N ASP A 243 -28.50 7.68 -30.13
CA ASP A 243 -27.48 8.04 -31.08
C ASP A 243 -28.08 8.05 -32.50
N THR A 244 -28.23 9.27 -33.04
CA THR A 244 -28.97 9.51 -34.28
C THR A 244 -28.04 9.61 -35.49
N ASP A 245 -26.82 10.09 -35.30
CA ASP A 245 -25.80 10.16 -36.35
C ASP A 245 -24.86 8.94 -36.36
N GLY A 246 -24.92 8.10 -35.33
CA GLY A 246 -24.23 6.81 -35.23
C GLY A 246 -22.77 6.93 -34.80
N ASP A 247 -22.37 8.05 -34.18
CA ASP A 247 -20.98 8.31 -33.80
C ASP A 247 -20.63 7.85 -32.36
N GLY A 248 -21.63 7.39 -31.60
CA GLY A 248 -21.51 6.91 -30.23
C GLY A 248 -21.29 8.01 -29.17
N LYS A 249 -21.29 9.28 -29.54
CA LYS A 249 -21.09 10.44 -28.67
C LYS A 249 -22.36 11.28 -28.65
N TYR A 250 -22.56 12.02 -27.57
CA TYR A 250 -23.70 12.93 -27.51
C TYR A 250 -23.40 14.23 -28.27
N THR A 251 -24.16 14.47 -29.34
CA THR A 251 -24.22 15.72 -30.08
C THR A 251 -25.53 16.46 -29.79
N ALA A 252 -25.41 17.67 -29.23
CA ALA A 252 -26.58 18.50 -28.92
C ALA A 252 -27.38 18.83 -30.19
N GLU A 253 -28.71 18.79 -30.08
CA GLU A 253 -29.67 19.01 -31.18
C GLU A 253 -29.72 17.92 -32.26
N VAL A 254 -28.74 17.02 -32.32
CA VAL A 254 -28.72 15.85 -33.20
C VAL A 254 -29.29 14.64 -32.46
N ASP A 255 -28.75 14.36 -31.27
CA ASP A 255 -29.16 13.21 -30.47
C ASP A 255 -30.29 13.52 -29.51
N ILE A 256 -31.04 12.46 -29.21
CA ILE A 256 -32.23 12.57 -28.35
C ILE A 256 -31.83 12.14 -26.94
N PRO A 257 -31.73 13.07 -25.98
CA PRO A 257 -31.50 12.70 -24.58
C PRO A 257 -32.68 11.88 -24.05
N LEU A 258 -32.38 10.84 -23.29
CA LEU A 258 -33.41 9.96 -22.72
C LEU A 258 -33.60 10.28 -21.24
N ALA A 259 -34.67 11.00 -20.92
CA ALA A 259 -35.06 11.29 -19.54
C ALA A 259 -35.73 10.10 -18.85
N GLY A 260 -35.55 9.99 -17.52
CA GLY A 260 -36.17 8.94 -16.71
C GLY A 260 -35.58 7.53 -16.89
N ALA A 261 -34.49 7.40 -17.64
CA ALA A 261 -33.72 6.16 -17.74
C ALA A 261 -33.05 5.87 -16.40
N ARG A 262 -33.15 4.63 -15.93
CA ARG A 262 -32.60 4.20 -14.63
C ARG A 262 -31.23 3.56 -14.82
N VAL A 263 -30.23 4.17 -14.19
CA VAL A 263 -28.86 3.66 -14.12
C VAL A 263 -28.60 3.12 -12.72
N LEU A 264 -27.93 1.97 -12.62
CA LEU A 264 -27.63 1.26 -11.39
C LEU A 264 -26.13 0.98 -11.27
N LEU A 265 -25.63 0.99 -10.05
CA LEU A 265 -24.29 0.51 -9.70
C LEU A 265 -24.36 -0.87 -9.05
N ALA A 266 -23.25 -1.61 -9.08
CA ALA A 266 -23.11 -2.94 -8.48
C ALA A 266 -23.51 -3.02 -6.99
N ASN A 267 -23.43 -1.91 -6.25
CA ASN A 267 -23.81 -1.83 -4.84
C ASN A 267 -25.31 -1.55 -4.62
N GLY A 268 -26.13 -1.54 -5.68
CA GLY A 268 -27.57 -1.28 -5.63
C GLY A 268 -27.96 0.20 -5.63
N TRP A 269 -27.00 1.12 -5.69
CA TRP A 269 -27.31 2.54 -5.88
C TRP A 269 -27.92 2.77 -7.26
N GLN A 270 -28.88 3.68 -7.34
CA GLN A 270 -29.57 3.99 -8.60
C GLN A 270 -29.72 5.50 -8.79
N ALA A 271 -29.74 5.92 -10.06
CA ALA A 271 -30.03 7.27 -10.49
C ALA A 271 -31.01 7.25 -11.66
N LEU A 272 -31.89 8.26 -11.74
CA LEU A 272 -32.73 8.51 -12.91
C LEU A 272 -32.10 9.65 -13.71
N THR A 273 -32.13 9.54 -15.04
CA THR A 273 -31.66 10.61 -15.90
C THR A 273 -32.59 11.82 -15.88
N ASP A 274 -32.01 13.01 -15.95
CA ASP A 274 -32.75 14.28 -16.07
C ASP A 274 -33.30 14.52 -17.49
N ALA A 275 -33.91 15.69 -17.73
CA ALA A 275 -34.48 16.07 -19.02
C ALA A 275 -33.44 16.14 -20.17
N GLU A 276 -32.16 16.28 -19.83
CA GLU A 276 -31.04 16.26 -20.77
C GLU A 276 -30.34 14.89 -20.82
N GLY A 277 -30.95 13.87 -20.20
CA GLY A 277 -30.47 12.49 -20.19
C GLY A 277 -29.32 12.25 -19.23
N ARG A 278 -28.95 13.21 -18.38
CA ARG A 278 -27.76 13.12 -17.51
C ARG A 278 -28.04 12.40 -16.21
N TYR A 279 -27.06 11.67 -15.69
CA TYR A 279 -27.08 11.06 -14.36
C TYR A 279 -25.77 11.32 -13.60
N SER A 280 -25.78 11.13 -12.27
CA SER A 280 -24.58 11.28 -11.44
C SER A 280 -24.60 10.37 -10.21
N PHE A 281 -23.43 9.82 -9.86
CA PHE A 281 -23.15 9.16 -8.59
C PHE A 281 -21.95 9.84 -7.93
N ARG A 282 -22.14 10.32 -6.70
CA ARG A 282 -21.12 11.05 -5.93
C ARG A 282 -20.54 10.17 -4.84
N ASP A 283 -19.41 10.58 -4.27
CA ASP A 283 -18.82 9.95 -3.09
C ASP A 283 -18.51 8.46 -3.29
N LEU A 284 -18.13 8.08 -4.51
CA LEU A 284 -17.75 6.71 -4.83
C LEU A 284 -16.36 6.39 -4.30
N ALA A 285 -16.17 5.17 -3.82
CA ALA A 285 -14.83 4.63 -3.60
C ALA A 285 -14.09 4.52 -4.94
N GLY A 286 -12.78 4.78 -4.95
CA GLY A 286 -11.97 4.63 -6.15
C GLY A 286 -11.85 3.16 -6.54
N GLY A 287 -11.83 2.86 -7.84
CA GLY A 287 -11.70 1.49 -8.35
C GLY A 287 -12.65 1.19 -9.51
N VAL A 288 -12.76 -0.09 -9.86
CA VAL A 288 -13.60 -0.52 -10.99
C VAL A 288 -15.04 -0.74 -10.53
N TRP A 289 -15.97 -0.01 -11.13
CA TRP A 289 -17.41 -0.12 -10.90
C TRP A 289 -18.11 -0.73 -12.09
N GLU A 290 -19.10 -1.59 -11.83
CA GLU A 290 -20.06 -2.02 -12.86
C GLU A 290 -21.25 -1.06 -12.85
N VAL A 291 -21.55 -0.51 -14.02
CA VAL A 291 -22.64 0.43 -14.28
C VAL A 291 -23.62 -0.25 -15.21
N THR A 292 -24.91 -0.20 -14.87
CA THR A 292 -25.99 -0.91 -15.58
C THR A 292 -27.12 0.05 -15.91
N LEU A 293 -27.56 0.09 -17.16
CA LEU A 293 -28.80 0.73 -17.59
C LEU A 293 -29.94 -0.30 -17.51
N ASP A 294 -31.04 0.05 -16.86
CA ASP A 294 -32.23 -0.80 -16.75
C ASP A 294 -32.95 -0.85 -18.12
N PRO A 295 -33.02 -2.02 -18.79
CA PRO A 295 -33.69 -2.16 -20.08
C PRO A 295 -35.18 -1.82 -20.04
N ALA A 296 -35.83 -1.96 -18.89
CA ALA A 296 -37.25 -1.61 -18.76
C ALA A 296 -37.47 -0.08 -18.84
N SER A 297 -36.48 0.71 -18.42
CA SER A 297 -36.53 2.17 -18.47
C SER A 297 -36.06 2.74 -19.82
N ALA A 298 -35.22 1.99 -20.53
CA ALA A 298 -34.61 2.39 -21.79
C ALA A 298 -34.54 1.21 -22.78
N PRO A 299 -35.67 0.77 -23.36
CA PRO A 299 -35.76 -0.46 -24.15
C PRO A 299 -35.24 -0.29 -25.59
N PHE A 300 -34.02 0.26 -25.73
CA PHE A 300 -33.37 0.51 -27.01
C PHE A 300 -32.05 -0.25 -27.06
N GLN A 301 -31.67 -0.78 -28.23
CA GLN A 301 -30.46 -1.57 -28.35
C GLN A 301 -29.23 -0.69 -27.99
N PRO A 302 -28.43 -1.05 -26.98
CA PRO A 302 -27.25 -0.29 -26.61
C PRO A 302 -26.13 -0.41 -27.65
N LEU A 303 -25.41 0.68 -27.85
CA LEU A 303 -24.18 0.74 -28.62
C LEU A 303 -22.96 0.47 -27.72
N PRO A 304 -21.78 0.17 -28.30
CA PRO A 304 -20.54 0.07 -27.54
C PRO A 304 -20.26 1.37 -26.77
N HIS A 305 -19.75 1.24 -25.55
CA HIS A 305 -19.45 2.38 -24.69
C HIS A 305 -18.10 2.99 -25.07
N PRO A 306 -18.02 4.27 -25.48
CA PRO A 306 -16.77 4.87 -25.94
C PRO A 306 -15.68 4.93 -24.85
N GLU A 307 -16.09 4.93 -23.57
CA GLU A 307 -15.24 5.23 -22.40
C GLU A 307 -15.14 4.07 -21.40
N ALA A 308 -15.74 2.90 -21.71
CA ALA A 308 -15.87 1.80 -20.74
C ALA A 308 -15.39 0.43 -21.25
N MET A 309 -15.20 -0.49 -20.31
CA MET A 309 -14.86 -1.89 -20.57
C MET A 309 -16.15 -2.74 -20.62
N GLY A 310 -16.65 -3.02 -21.83
CA GLY A 310 -17.81 -3.90 -22.04
C GLY A 310 -18.78 -3.37 -23.09
N ASN A 311 -19.81 -4.17 -23.41
CA ASN A 311 -20.87 -3.83 -24.35
C ASN A 311 -22.24 -4.06 -23.71
N GLY A 312 -23.23 -3.26 -24.09
CA GLY A 312 -24.62 -3.57 -23.84
C GLY A 312 -25.25 -2.69 -22.77
N TYR A 313 -26.17 -3.26 -21.99
CA TYR A 313 -26.80 -2.55 -20.88
C TYR A 313 -25.91 -2.47 -19.64
N ARG A 314 -24.72 -3.08 -19.65
CA ARG A 314 -23.79 -3.11 -18.52
C ARG A 314 -22.36 -3.00 -19.00
N HIS A 315 -21.54 -2.28 -18.25
CA HIS A 315 -20.10 -2.16 -18.51
C HIS A 315 -19.34 -1.86 -17.23
N LYS A 316 -18.01 -1.98 -17.28
CA LYS A 316 -17.11 -1.62 -16.19
C LYS A 316 -16.39 -0.30 -16.46
N VAL A 317 -16.30 0.56 -15.46
CA VAL A 317 -15.64 1.87 -15.51
C VAL A 317 -14.66 1.98 -14.35
N LEU A 318 -13.43 2.43 -14.63
CA LEU A 318 -12.46 2.78 -13.60
C LEU A 318 -12.78 4.17 -13.07
N VAL A 319 -13.34 4.25 -11.87
CA VAL A 319 -13.70 5.50 -11.20
C VAL A 319 -12.49 6.00 -10.41
N ASN A 320 -11.97 7.15 -10.83
CA ASN A 320 -10.87 7.86 -10.17
C ASN A 320 -11.00 9.38 -10.44
N GLY A 321 -11.27 10.16 -9.40
CA GLY A 321 -11.65 11.57 -9.54
C GLY A 321 -12.98 11.73 -10.26
N LEU A 322 -13.02 12.63 -11.26
CA LEU A 322 -14.16 12.80 -12.15
C LEU A 322 -14.07 11.81 -13.30
N THR A 323 -15.10 10.98 -13.46
CA THR A 323 -15.20 9.97 -14.51
C THR A 323 -16.52 10.14 -15.25
N VAL A 324 -16.47 10.05 -16.58
CA VAL A 324 -17.64 10.06 -17.46
C VAL A 324 -17.90 8.64 -17.95
N SER A 325 -19.16 8.26 -18.06
CA SER A 325 -19.57 7.04 -18.76
C SER A 325 -20.95 7.23 -19.37
N ASP A 326 -21.03 7.14 -20.69
CA ASP A 326 -22.28 7.34 -21.42
C ASP A 326 -22.93 6.02 -21.88
N PHE A 327 -24.25 6.06 -22.05
CA PHE A 327 -25.06 5.02 -22.68
C PHE A 327 -25.61 5.52 -24.02
N PRO A 328 -24.84 5.37 -25.11
CA PRO A 328 -25.38 5.55 -26.45
C PRO A 328 -26.31 4.37 -26.81
N LEU A 329 -27.47 4.67 -27.37
CA LEU A 329 -28.48 3.69 -27.74
C LEU A 329 -28.81 3.82 -29.23
N VAL A 330 -28.88 2.70 -29.93
CA VAL A 330 -29.35 2.62 -31.32
C VAL A 330 -30.74 3.23 -31.40
N ARG A 331 -30.87 4.20 -32.31
CA ARG A 331 -32.17 4.69 -32.73
C ARG A 331 -32.95 3.57 -33.43
N PRO A 332 -34.20 3.26 -33.02
CA PRO A 332 -35.02 2.25 -33.68
C PRO A 332 -35.19 2.52 -35.19
N THR A 333 -34.80 1.56 -36.04
CA THR A 333 -35.06 1.57 -37.49
C THR A 333 -36.34 0.80 -37.80
N GLY A 334 -37.39 1.49 -38.23
CA GLY A 334 -38.70 0.87 -38.48
C GLY A 334 -39.79 1.80 -39.01
N LEU A 335 -39.40 2.88 -39.69
CA LEU A 335 -40.35 3.67 -40.49
C LEU A 335 -40.43 3.03 -41.88
N GLY A 336 -41.41 2.14 -42.08
CA GLY A 336 -42.11 2.21 -43.35
C GLY A 336 -42.61 3.65 -43.49
N THR A 337 -42.15 4.35 -44.54
CA THR A 337 -42.50 5.71 -44.95
C THR A 337 -43.73 6.31 -44.24
N VAL A 338 -43.49 7.07 -43.16
CA VAL A 338 -44.01 8.42 -42.82
C VAL A 338 -43.51 8.74 -41.40
N SER A 339 -42.37 9.43 -41.27
CA SER A 339 -42.14 10.28 -40.09
C SER A 339 -42.79 11.62 -40.39
N ARG A 340 -44.00 11.85 -39.90
CA ARG A 340 -44.54 13.20 -39.86
C ARG A 340 -43.97 13.82 -38.58
N GLU A 341 -43.04 14.76 -38.74
CA GLU A 341 -42.63 15.67 -37.68
C GLU A 341 -43.59 16.85 -37.74
N THR A 342 -44.31 17.09 -36.65
CA THR A 342 -45.06 18.34 -36.52
C THR A 342 -44.19 19.31 -35.74
N VAL A 343 -43.78 20.40 -36.39
CA VAL A 343 -43.18 21.55 -35.73
C VAL A 343 -44.27 22.60 -35.54
N LEU A 344 -44.63 22.88 -34.30
CA LEU A 344 -45.41 24.05 -33.93
C LEU A 344 -44.43 25.19 -33.65
N GLU A 345 -44.40 26.21 -34.50
CA GLU A 345 -43.74 27.48 -34.21
C GLU A 345 -44.82 28.50 -33.85
N PHE A 346 -44.80 28.97 -32.61
CA PHE A 346 -45.75 29.96 -32.11
C PHE A 346 -45.00 30.98 -31.26
N GLY A 347 -44.86 32.20 -31.75
CA GLY A 347 -44.06 33.24 -31.10
C GLY A 347 -42.60 32.80 -30.89
N PRO A 348 -42.03 32.96 -29.68
CA PRO A 348 -40.66 32.50 -29.39
C PRO A 348 -40.57 30.98 -29.20
N LEU A 349 -41.71 30.27 -29.12
CA LEU A 349 -41.78 28.83 -28.84
C LEU A 349 -41.71 28.01 -30.14
N LYS A 350 -40.87 26.98 -30.12
CA LYS A 350 -40.83 25.90 -31.10
C LYS A 350 -41.05 24.57 -30.39
N VAL A 351 -42.00 23.77 -30.85
CA VAL A 351 -42.27 22.42 -30.33
C VAL A 351 -42.18 21.43 -31.49
N SER A 352 -41.25 20.49 -31.40
CA SER A 352 -41.12 19.37 -32.33
C SER A 352 -41.66 18.10 -31.70
N LYS A 353 -42.61 17.43 -32.35
CA LYS A 353 -43.11 16.12 -31.93
C LYS A 353 -42.54 14.99 -32.79
N LYS A 354 -41.99 13.96 -32.13
CA LYS A 354 -41.52 12.72 -32.75
C LYS A 354 -42.18 11.51 -32.07
N LEU A 355 -42.52 10.49 -32.84
CA LEU A 355 -42.96 9.19 -32.35
C LEU A 355 -41.83 8.19 -32.51
N LEU A 356 -41.45 7.51 -31.43
CA LEU A 356 -40.42 6.48 -31.41
C LEU A 356 -41.09 5.12 -31.15
N PRO A 357 -40.93 4.11 -32.00
CA PRO A 357 -41.50 2.79 -31.74
C PRO A 357 -40.80 2.14 -30.53
N LEU A 358 -41.60 1.53 -29.66
CA LEU A 358 -41.16 0.68 -28.55
C LEU A 358 -41.53 -0.78 -28.87
N PRO A 359 -40.91 -1.78 -28.20
CA PRO A 359 -41.34 -3.18 -28.32
C PRO A 359 -42.84 -3.37 -28.04
N GLU A 360 -43.38 -2.58 -27.11
CA GLU A 360 -44.81 -2.45 -26.84
C GLU A 360 -45.23 -0.99 -26.92
N GLY A 361 -45.68 -0.54 -28.10
CA GLY A 361 -46.27 0.78 -28.29
C GLY A 361 -45.36 1.81 -28.95
N VAL A 362 -45.60 3.08 -28.64
CA VAL A 362 -44.80 4.21 -29.16
C VAL A 362 -44.51 5.21 -28.03
N ARG A 363 -43.27 5.70 -27.96
CA ARG A 363 -42.88 6.82 -27.12
C ARG A 363 -43.04 8.12 -27.89
N VAL A 364 -43.87 9.02 -27.36
CA VAL A 364 -43.95 10.40 -27.83
C VAL A 364 -42.79 11.18 -27.24
N VAL A 365 -42.09 11.94 -28.08
CA VAL A 365 -41.03 12.88 -27.69
C VAL A 365 -41.41 14.27 -28.16
N LEU A 366 -41.57 15.21 -27.23
CA LEU A 366 -41.83 16.62 -27.50
C LEU A 366 -40.58 17.42 -27.13
N SER A 367 -39.91 17.99 -28.13
CA SER A 367 -38.76 18.88 -27.95
C SER A 367 -39.22 20.32 -28.04
N LEU A 368 -39.21 21.02 -26.90
CA LEU A 368 -39.58 22.41 -26.78
C LEU A 368 -38.32 23.28 -26.77
N SER A 369 -38.36 24.43 -27.43
CA SER A 369 -37.37 25.49 -27.28
C SER A 369 -38.04 26.86 -27.32
N SER A 370 -37.69 27.76 -26.40
CA SER A 370 -38.15 29.15 -26.42
C SER A 370 -37.00 30.14 -26.35
N SER A 371 -36.98 31.10 -27.27
CA SER A 371 -35.99 32.20 -27.31
C SER A 371 -36.29 33.32 -26.32
N ALA A 372 -37.47 33.34 -25.70
CA ALA A 372 -37.90 34.31 -24.69
C ALA A 372 -38.67 33.61 -23.55
N PRO A 373 -38.73 34.19 -22.33
CA PRO A 373 -39.50 33.62 -21.24
C PRO A 373 -41.01 33.65 -21.53
N LEU A 374 -41.68 32.53 -21.26
CA LEU A 374 -43.12 32.33 -21.43
C LEU A 374 -43.75 32.07 -20.06
N SER A 375 -44.65 32.95 -19.61
CA SER A 375 -45.36 32.79 -18.34
C SER A 375 -46.61 31.93 -18.51
N ASP A 376 -46.85 31.02 -17.58
CA ASP A 376 -48.04 30.15 -17.55
C ASP A 376 -48.25 29.38 -18.88
N LEU A 377 -47.17 28.73 -19.36
CA LEU A 377 -47.19 27.92 -20.58
C LEU A 377 -47.94 26.61 -20.29
N THR A 378 -49.00 26.35 -21.05
CA THR A 378 -49.67 25.06 -21.10
C THR A 378 -49.46 24.43 -22.48
N LEU A 379 -48.83 23.25 -22.51
CA LEU A 379 -48.73 22.40 -23.69
C LEU A 379 -49.75 21.27 -23.56
N SER A 380 -50.59 21.11 -24.58
CA SER A 380 -51.59 20.06 -24.68
C SER A 380 -51.29 19.18 -25.88
N ASP A 381 -51.00 17.92 -25.66
CA ASP A 381 -50.80 16.96 -26.73
C ASP A 381 -52.02 16.01 -26.82
N PRO A 382 -52.88 16.12 -27.84
CA PRO A 382 -54.07 15.28 -27.96
C PRO A 382 -53.72 13.80 -28.04
N LEU A 383 -54.51 12.93 -27.43
CA LEU A 383 -54.30 11.48 -27.39
C LEU A 383 -55.31 10.72 -28.27
N PRO A 384 -54.95 9.53 -28.77
CA PRO A 384 -55.90 8.63 -29.43
C PRO A 384 -56.97 8.19 -28.43
N GLY A 385 -58.19 8.73 -28.55
CA GLY A 385 -59.29 8.53 -27.59
C GLY A 385 -59.95 9.83 -27.10
N GLY A 386 -59.47 10.99 -27.55
CA GLY A 386 -60.11 12.29 -27.30
C GLY A 386 -59.71 12.97 -25.98
N SER A 387 -58.86 12.34 -25.18
CA SER A 387 -58.17 12.98 -24.06
C SER A 387 -56.91 13.72 -24.54
N ALA A 388 -56.22 14.42 -23.64
CA ALA A 388 -54.95 15.09 -23.95
C ALA A 388 -53.96 14.91 -22.82
N LYS A 389 -52.66 14.83 -23.16
CA LYS A 389 -51.57 14.94 -22.21
C LYS A 389 -51.25 16.41 -22.01
N LEU A 390 -51.47 16.89 -20.78
CA LEU A 390 -51.25 18.29 -20.41
C LEU A 390 -49.92 18.43 -19.67
N PHE A 391 -49.14 19.44 -20.08
CA PHE A 391 -47.92 19.87 -19.41
C PHE A 391 -48.06 21.35 -19.08
N HIS A 392 -47.71 21.72 -17.86
CA HIS A 392 -47.87 23.08 -17.36
C HIS A 392 -46.54 23.59 -16.82
N PHE A 393 -46.22 24.83 -17.15
CA PHE A 393 -45.01 25.52 -16.73
C PHE A 393 -45.38 26.92 -16.25
N ASP A 394 -45.15 27.22 -14.97
CA ASP A 394 -45.35 28.56 -14.42
C ASP A 394 -44.52 29.60 -15.19
N GLN A 395 -43.30 29.22 -15.59
CA GLN A 395 -42.42 29.99 -16.46
C GLN A 395 -41.54 29.03 -17.29
N PHE A 396 -41.51 29.21 -18.61
CA PHE A 396 -40.69 28.40 -19.52
C PHE A 396 -39.74 29.27 -20.35
N GLN A 397 -38.44 28.93 -20.34
CA GLN A 397 -37.43 29.54 -21.19
C GLN A 397 -36.34 28.50 -21.48
N GLY A 398 -35.71 28.55 -22.65
CA GLY A 398 -34.65 27.61 -23.02
C GLY A 398 -35.22 26.35 -23.66
N LYS A 399 -34.60 25.18 -23.44
CA LYS A 399 -34.96 23.92 -24.10
C LYS A 399 -35.42 22.89 -23.09
N GLN A 400 -36.38 22.05 -23.47
CA GLN A 400 -36.82 20.92 -22.66
C GLN A 400 -37.40 19.80 -23.52
N THR A 401 -37.16 18.56 -23.12
CA THR A 401 -37.75 17.37 -23.75
C THR A 401 -38.78 16.74 -22.81
N LEU A 402 -39.97 16.47 -23.32
CA LEU A 402 -41.04 15.75 -22.60
C LEU A 402 -41.29 14.42 -23.30
N THR A 403 -41.46 13.35 -22.52
CA THR A 403 -41.72 12.02 -23.07
C THR A 403 -42.86 11.31 -22.36
N TYR A 404 -43.65 10.53 -23.11
CA TYR A 404 -44.65 9.62 -22.56
C TYR A 404 -44.98 8.51 -23.55
N ASP A 405 -45.51 7.39 -23.06
CA ASP A 405 -45.77 6.20 -23.88
C ASP A 405 -47.25 6.08 -24.26
N LEU A 406 -47.49 5.56 -25.45
CA LEU A 406 -48.80 5.30 -26.02
C LEU A 406 -48.91 3.86 -26.55
N PRO A 407 -50.12 3.28 -26.62
CA PRO A 407 -50.34 1.96 -27.18
C PRO A 407 -49.90 1.84 -28.66
N PRO A 408 -49.65 0.61 -29.15
CA PRO A 408 -49.30 0.38 -30.56
C PRO A 408 -50.36 0.95 -31.52
N GLY A 409 -49.92 1.50 -32.65
CA GLY A 409 -50.82 2.04 -33.68
C GLY A 409 -51.42 3.42 -33.37
N SER A 410 -50.97 4.09 -32.31
CA SER A 410 -51.42 5.44 -31.95
C SER A 410 -51.08 6.48 -33.05
N PRO A 411 -52.06 7.21 -33.62
CA PRO A 411 -51.81 8.23 -34.64
C PRO A 411 -51.04 9.44 -34.08
N LEU A 412 -50.29 10.11 -34.97
CA LEU A 412 -49.69 11.40 -34.65
C LEU A 412 -50.76 12.48 -34.58
N THR A 413 -50.81 13.16 -33.44
CA THR A 413 -51.61 14.36 -33.19
C THR A 413 -50.72 15.58 -33.10
N ASP A 414 -51.24 16.75 -33.48
CA ASP A 414 -50.49 17.99 -33.41
C ASP A 414 -50.57 18.59 -32.00
N PRO A 415 -49.42 18.90 -31.36
CA PRO A 415 -49.43 19.53 -30.05
C PRO A 415 -49.99 20.95 -30.16
N GLN A 416 -50.65 21.40 -29.09
CA GLN A 416 -51.21 22.74 -28.96
C GLN A 416 -50.56 23.44 -27.79
N ALA A 417 -50.19 24.72 -27.95
CA ALA A 417 -49.58 25.51 -26.89
C ALA A 417 -50.36 26.81 -26.65
N ARG A 418 -50.45 27.22 -25.39
CA ARG A 418 -50.93 28.54 -24.98
C ARG A 418 -50.08 29.06 -23.82
N TRP A 419 -49.83 30.35 -23.76
CA TRP A 419 -49.18 31.01 -22.63
C TRP A 419 -49.80 32.39 -22.40
N ARG A 420 -49.53 33.01 -21.25
CA ARG A 420 -49.93 34.40 -21.00
C ARG A 420 -48.87 35.35 -21.56
N TYR A 421 -49.29 36.24 -22.44
CA TYR A 421 -48.45 37.37 -22.83
C TYR A 421 -48.27 38.30 -21.62
N PRO A 422 -47.05 38.75 -21.31
CA PRO A 422 -46.85 39.75 -20.26
C PRO A 422 -47.57 41.07 -20.56
#